data_AF-A0A5K0Z1N7-F1
#
_entry.id   AF-A0A5K0Z1N7-F1
#
_cell.length_a   1.000
_cell.length_b   1.000
_cell.length_c   1.000
_cell.angle_alpha   90.00
_cell.angle_beta   90.00
_cell.angle_gamma   90.00
#
_symmetry.space_group_name_H-M   'P 1'
#
loop_
_entity.id
_entity.type
_entity.pdbx_description
1 polymer ?
#
loop_
_entity_poly.entity_id
_entity_poly.type
_entity_poly.pdbx_seq_one_letter_code
_entity_poly.pdbx_strand_id
1 'polypeptide(L)' 'VTSKRVAVGKWGSNNGQACVAPDYIITTKSFAPKL' A
#
# COMPACT_ATOMS: atom_id res chain seq x y z
N VAL A 1 -3.22 -5.08 10.17
CA VAL A 1 -3.41 -6.08 9.09
C VAL A 1 -3.37 -5.42 7.71
N THR A 2 -4.13 -4.34 7.49
CA THR A 2 -4.17 -3.61 6.20
C THR A 2 -2.81 -3.14 5.68
N SER A 3 -2.01 -2.42 6.49
CA SER A 3 -0.71 -1.89 6.04
C SER A 3 0.25 -2.99 5.55
N LYS A 4 0.25 -4.16 6.20
CA LYS A 4 1.07 -5.31 5.77
C LYS A 4 0.65 -5.82 4.39
N ARG A 5 -0.66 -5.91 4.12
CA ARG A 5 -1.18 -6.36 2.82
C ARG A 5 -0.87 -5.35 1.71
N VAL A 6 -1.02 -4.05 2.00
CA VAL A 6 -0.65 -2.98 1.06
C VAL A 6 0.84 -3.02 0.76
N ALA A 7 1.68 -3.18 1.79
CA ALA A 7 3.12 -3.26 1.62
C ALA A 7 3.55 -4.49 0.78
N VAL A 8 2.95 -5.66 1.03
CA VAL A 8 3.20 -6.84 0.19
C VAL A 8 2.70 -6.61 -1.24
N GLY A 9 1.55 -5.98 -1.44
CA GLY A 9 1.04 -5.65 -2.77
C GLY A 9 1.90 -4.66 -3.55
N LYS A 10 2.53 -3.69 -2.87
CA LYS A 10 3.39 -2.68 -3.53
C LYS A 10 4.83 -3.13 -3.70
N TRP A 11 5.48 -3.69 -2.68
CA TRP A 11 6.90 -4.05 -2.75
C TRP A 11 7.11 -5.55 -2.88
N GLY A 12 6.28 -6.37 -2.24
CA GLY A 12 6.35 -7.83 -2.35
C GLY A 12 5.89 -8.39 -3.71
N SER A 13 5.17 -7.61 -4.50
CA SER A 13 4.70 -7.98 -5.84
C SER A 13 5.51 -7.25 -6.92
N ASN A 14 6.59 -7.90 -7.40
CA ASN A 14 7.44 -7.40 -8.48
C ASN A 14 7.93 -5.94 -8.29
N ASN A 15 8.22 -5.52 -7.05
CA ASN A 15 8.60 -4.15 -6.69
C ASN A 15 7.62 -3.07 -7.22
N GLY A 16 6.34 -3.40 -7.36
CA GLY A 16 5.29 -2.47 -7.75
C GLY A 16 5.10 -2.39 -9.26
N GLN A 17 5.85 -3.17 -10.03
CA GLN A 17 5.68 -3.32 -11.49
C GLN A 17 4.62 -4.38 -11.77
N ALA A 18 3.41 -4.15 -11.28
CA ALA A 18 2.24 -4.96 -11.54
C ALA A 18 1.05 -4.03 -11.83
N CYS A 19 0.23 -4.36 -12.83
CA CYS A 19 -0.93 -3.54 -13.23
C CYS A 19 -1.97 -3.34 -12.10
N VAL A 20 -1.90 -4.17 -11.06
CA VAL A 20 -2.81 -4.16 -9.90
C VAL A 20 -2.08 -3.75 -8.62
N ALA A 21 -0.83 -3.26 -8.72
CA ALA A 21 -0.11 -2.77 -7.57
C ALA A 21 -0.81 -1.51 -7.00
N PRO A 22 -0.81 -1.31 -5.67
CA PRO A 22 -1.34 -0.08 -5.09
C PRO A 22 -0.46 1.11 -5.50
N ASP A 23 -1.01 2.07 -6.22
CA ASP A 23 -0.25 3.27 -6.62
C ASP A 23 -0.38 4.43 -5.65
N TYR A 24 -1.55 4.64 -5.06
CA TYR A 24 -1.80 5.67 -4.07
C TYR A 24 -2.80 5.20 -3.02
N ILE A 25 -2.76 5.84 -1.86
CA ILE A 25 -3.62 5.49 -0.73
C ILE A 25 -4.37 6.74 -0.29
N ILE A 26 -5.70 6.67 -0.34
CA ILE A 26 -6.58 7.65 0.27
C ILE A 26 -6.97 7.11 1.65
N THR A 27 -6.68 7.88 2.69
CA THR A 27 -6.99 7.50 4.07
C THR A 27 -7.44 8.73 4.87
N THR A 28 -8.05 8.50 6.02
CA THR A 28 -8.42 9.60 6.92
C THR A 28 -7.16 10.20 7.57
N LYS A 29 -7.22 11.50 7.90
CA LYS A 29 -6.08 12.23 8.50
C LYS A 29 -5.52 11.55 9.76
N SER A 30 -6.36 10.87 10.54
CA SER A 30 -5.98 10.12 11.73
C SER A 30 -5.02 8.95 11.47
N PHE A 31 -5.01 8.41 10.25
CA PHE A 31 -4.17 7.27 9.86
C PHE A 31 -2.98 7.67 8.99
N ALA A 32 -2.97 8.87 8.38
CA ALA A 32 -1.87 9.33 7.55
C ALA A 32 -0.45 9.20 8.17
N PRO A 33 -0.21 9.54 9.46
CA PRO A 33 1.13 9.39 10.04
C PRO A 33 1.45 7.97 10.54
N LYS A 34 0.46 7.07 10.53
CA LYS A 34 0.57 5.70 11.07
C LYS A 34 0.68 4.64 9.98
N LEU A 35 0.47 5.04 8.72
CA LEU A 35 0.37 4.14 7.59
C LEU A 35 1.76 3.82 7.02
#